data_AF-A0A847LT95-F1
#
_entry.id   AF-A0A847LT95-F1
#
_cell.length_a   1.000
_cell.length_b   1.000
_cell.length_c   1.000
_cell.angle_alpha   90.00
_cell.angle_beta   90.00
_cell.angle_gamma   90.00
#
_symmetry.space_group_name_H-M   'P 1'
#
loop_
_entity.id
_entity.type
_entity.pdbx_description
1 polymer ?
#
loop_
_entity_poly.entity_id
_entity_poly.type
_entity_poly.pdbx_seq_one_letter_code
_entity_poly.pdbx_strand_id
1 'polypeptide(L)'
;KDFYAVDIPNRQLAGEWVDFYNSGSTNIVMDDVVLYHMAYTREKPNGEWKEVMDFQGTLAVGKSVRIHSGGEVPLTQLNQIDITGVDHHLFTGKGYIWNNSKSDTAGLWDRNRKIWIDKASYDAYPPEGKILKRYGDKLI
;
A
#
# COMPACT_ATOMS: atom_id res chain seq x y z
N LYS A 1 16.45 -7.52 -6.30
CA LYS A 1 15.03 -7.78 -6.61
C LYS A 1 14.54 -6.51 -7.27
N ASP A 2 13.99 -6.60 -8.47
CA ASP A 2 13.46 -5.42 -9.15
C ASP A 2 12.17 -4.97 -8.45
N PHE A 3 11.90 -3.67 -8.48
CA PHE A 3 10.74 -3.09 -7.80
C PHE A 3 9.41 -3.58 -8.38
N TYR A 4 9.40 -3.91 -9.67
CA TYR A 4 8.25 -4.49 -10.35
C TYR A 4 8.47 -5.98 -10.60
N ALA A 5 7.42 -6.75 -10.34
CA ALA A 5 7.29 -8.12 -10.78
C ALA A 5 7.21 -8.19 -12.30
N VAL A 6 7.97 -9.12 -12.90
CA VAL A 6 7.78 -9.56 -14.28
C VAL A 6 7.16 -10.96 -14.22
N ASP A 7 6.16 -11.23 -15.04
CA ASP A 7 5.50 -12.54 -15.20
C ASP A 7 4.75 -13.12 -13.97
N ILE A 8 4.40 -12.28 -12.98
CA ILE A 8 3.51 -12.70 -11.88
C ILE A 8 2.05 -12.37 -12.25
N PRO A 9 1.11 -13.34 -12.17
CA PRO A 9 -0.30 -13.08 -12.43
C PRO A 9 -0.89 -12.01 -11.49
N ASN A 10 -1.72 -11.10 -12.01
CA ASN A 10 -2.37 -10.05 -11.21
C ASN A 10 -3.13 -10.59 -9.99
N ARG A 11 -3.75 -11.76 -10.10
CA ARG A 11 -4.43 -12.42 -8.97
C ARG A 11 -3.49 -12.70 -7.79
N GLN A 12 -2.24 -13.06 -8.08
CA GLN A 12 -1.24 -13.30 -7.04
C GLN A 12 -0.70 -11.99 -6.48
N LEU A 13 -0.44 -11.00 -7.35
CA LEU A 13 -0.03 -9.65 -6.93
C LEU A 13 -1.10 -8.98 -6.06
N ALA A 14 -2.38 -9.19 -6.34
CA ALA A 14 -3.45 -8.63 -5.53
C ALA A 14 -3.54 -9.24 -4.12
N GLY A 15 -2.88 -10.36 -3.84
CA GLY A 15 -2.71 -10.86 -2.46
C GLY A 15 -1.72 -10.03 -1.63
N GLU A 16 -1.02 -9.10 -2.27
CA GLU A 16 -0.14 -8.14 -1.64
C GLU A 16 -0.83 -6.77 -1.56
N TRP A 17 -1.10 -6.29 -0.35
CA TRP A 17 -1.89 -5.08 -0.12
C TRP A 17 -1.52 -4.35 1.17
N VAL A 18 -1.94 -3.08 1.24
CA VAL A 18 -1.91 -2.25 2.46
C VAL A 18 -3.26 -1.59 2.69
N ASP A 19 -3.62 -1.45 3.97
CA ASP A 19 -4.83 -0.77 4.40
C ASP A 19 -4.48 0.61 4.95
N PHE A 20 -5.24 1.63 4.52
CA PHE A 20 -5.29 2.93 5.19
C PHE A 20 -6.68 3.14 5.78
N TYR A 21 -6.71 3.68 7.00
CA TYR A 21 -7.94 3.93 7.74
C TYR A 21 -7.98 5.40 8.17
N ASN A 22 -9.08 6.10 7.87
CA ASN A 22 -9.29 7.44 8.36
C ASN A 22 -9.75 7.40 9.83
N SER A 23 -8.77 7.44 10.75
CA SER A 23 -8.99 7.55 12.20
C SER A 23 -9.20 8.98 12.68
N GLY A 24 -9.20 9.96 11.77
CA GLY A 24 -9.41 11.37 12.11
C GLY A 24 -10.86 11.67 12.47
N SER A 25 -11.13 12.94 12.76
CA SER A 25 -12.48 13.45 13.07
C SER A 25 -13.20 14.07 11.88
N THR A 26 -12.57 14.10 10.70
CA THR A 26 -13.13 14.72 9.48
C THR A 26 -12.87 13.88 8.23
N ASN A 27 -13.74 14.04 7.23
CA ASN A 27 -13.56 13.41 5.94
C ASN A 27 -12.31 13.96 5.26
N ILE A 28 -11.55 13.09 4.59
CA ILE A 28 -10.32 13.49 3.88
C ILE A 28 -10.62 13.49 2.38
N VAL A 29 -10.45 14.65 1.74
CA VAL A 29 -10.44 14.76 0.27
C VAL A 29 -9.10 14.21 -0.22
N MET A 30 -9.16 13.22 -1.11
CA MET A 30 -8.00 12.43 -1.52
C MET A 30 -7.42 12.85 -2.87
N ASP A 31 -8.00 13.84 -3.55
CA ASP A 31 -7.64 14.24 -4.92
C ASP A 31 -6.17 14.72 -5.07
N ASP A 32 -5.58 15.25 -4.00
CA ASP A 32 -4.16 15.66 -3.95
C ASP A 32 -3.26 14.64 -3.20
N VAL A 33 -3.82 13.49 -2.81
CA VAL A 33 -3.14 12.47 -2.03
C VAL A 33 -2.59 11.38 -2.93
N VAL A 34 -1.38 10.93 -2.61
CA VAL A 34 -0.64 9.96 -3.43
C VAL A 34 0.00 8.90 -2.55
N LEU A 35 -0.09 7.66 -3.01
CA LEU A 35 0.60 6.53 -2.41
C LEU A 35 2.06 6.48 -2.87
N TYR A 36 2.96 6.41 -1.90
CA TYR A 36 4.39 6.23 -2.10
C TYR A 36 4.89 4.99 -1.37
N HIS A 37 5.80 4.25 -2.00
CA HIS A 37 6.45 3.08 -1.42
C HIS A 37 7.98 3.22 -1.47
N MET A 38 8.66 2.61 -0.52
CA MET A 38 10.12 2.54 -0.51
C MET A 38 10.60 1.45 -1.48
N ALA A 39 11.08 1.86 -2.64
CA ALA A 39 11.60 0.94 -3.65
C ALA A 39 13.10 0.70 -3.46
N TYR A 40 13.55 -0.55 -3.65
CA TYR A 40 14.96 -0.90 -3.62
C TYR A 40 15.39 -1.43 -4.98
N THR A 41 16.47 -0.88 -5.54
CA THR A 41 17.10 -1.38 -6.76
C THR A 41 18.58 -1.65 -6.52
N ARG A 42 19.27 -2.24 -7.50
CA ARG A 42 20.72 -2.44 -7.43
C ARG A 42 21.46 -1.10 -7.33
N GLU A 43 20.96 -0.08 -8.00
CA GLU A 43 21.51 1.28 -8.04
C GLU A 43 21.12 2.10 -6.80
N LYS A 44 20.00 1.75 -6.15
CA LYS A 44 19.47 2.41 -4.95
C LYS A 44 19.31 1.40 -3.81
N PRO A 45 20.43 0.85 -3.27
CA PRO A 45 20.38 -0.19 -2.24
C PRO A 45 19.85 0.32 -0.88
N ASN A 46 19.87 1.63 -0.66
CA ASN A 46 19.34 2.29 0.55
C ASN A 46 17.87 2.71 0.41
N GLY A 47 17.25 2.41 -0.73
CA GLY A 47 15.86 2.76 -1.00
C GLY A 47 15.69 4.11 -1.70
N GLU A 48 14.62 4.24 -2.47
CA GLU A 48 14.10 5.49 -3.00
C GLU A 48 12.57 5.49 -2.94
N TRP A 49 11.98 6.63 -2.59
CA TRP A 49 10.52 6.78 -2.64
C TRP A 49 10.04 6.76 -4.09
N LYS A 50 9.15 5.82 -4.40
CA LYS A 50 8.46 5.75 -5.68
C LYS A 50 6.99 6.02 -5.51
N GLU A 51 6.49 6.87 -6.40
CA GLU A 51 5.08 7.10 -6.55
C GLU A 51 4.40 5.87 -7.15
N VAL A 52 3.37 5.37 -6.48
CA VAL A 52 2.69 4.14 -6.85
C VAL A 52 1.36 4.44 -7.51
N MET A 53 0.50 5.23 -6.85
CA MET A 53 -0.88 5.44 -7.24
C MET A 53 -1.39 6.81 -6.75
N ASP A 54 -2.17 7.47 -7.60
CA ASP A 54 -2.99 8.62 -7.24
C ASP A 54 -4.32 8.20 -6.62
N PHE A 55 -4.80 8.96 -5.63
CA PHE A 55 -6.15 8.79 -5.11
C PHE A 55 -7.10 9.84 -5.70
N GLN A 56 -8.39 9.52 -5.65
CA GLN A 56 -9.48 10.43 -6.01
C GLN A 56 -10.65 10.24 -5.04
N GLY A 57 -11.46 11.28 -4.90
CA GLY A 57 -12.67 11.27 -4.10
C GLY A 57 -12.43 11.59 -2.63
N THR A 58 -13.17 10.94 -1.75
CA THR A 58 -13.17 11.26 -0.32
C THR A 58 -13.16 10.00 0.51
N LEU A 59 -12.22 9.89 1.45
CA LEU A 59 -12.22 8.85 2.47
C LEU A 59 -12.93 9.39 3.71
N ALA A 60 -14.17 8.94 3.93
CA ALA A 60 -14.97 9.39 5.05
C ALA A 60 -14.38 8.95 6.40
N VAL A 61 -14.75 9.66 7.47
CA VAL A 61 -14.35 9.30 8.84
C VAL A 61 -14.74 7.86 9.15
N GLY A 62 -13.81 7.11 9.74
CA GLY A 62 -14.03 5.74 10.13
C GLY A 62 -14.12 4.76 8.95
N LYS A 63 -13.73 5.19 7.75
CA LYS A 63 -13.64 4.34 6.57
C LYS A 63 -12.21 3.95 6.25
N SER A 64 -12.11 2.82 5.57
CA SER A 64 -10.85 2.19 5.18
C SER A 64 -10.77 1.94 3.68
N VAL A 65 -9.55 1.93 3.18
CA VAL A 65 -9.25 1.55 1.81
C VAL A 65 -8.09 0.55 1.81
N ARG A 66 -8.26 -0.54 1.08
CA ARG A 66 -7.22 -1.51 0.77
C ARG A 66 -6.69 -1.24 -0.63
N ILE A 67 -5.37 -1.13 -0.73
CA ILE A 67 -4.68 -0.93 -2.01
C ILE A 67 -3.90 -2.19 -2.34
N HIS A 68 -4.36 -2.89 -3.37
CA HIS A 68 -3.78 -4.10 -3.91
C HIS A 68 -2.68 -3.77 -4.93
N SER A 69 -1.62 -4.57 -4.94
CA SER A 69 -0.65 -4.58 -6.03
C SER A 69 -1.23 -5.21 -7.30
N GLY A 70 -0.66 -4.85 -8.45
CA GLY A 70 -1.03 -5.39 -9.76
C GLY A 70 -2.25 -4.70 -10.38
N GLY A 71 -2.67 -5.26 -11.51
CA GLY A 71 -3.88 -4.84 -12.22
C GLY A 71 -5.17 -5.24 -11.49
N GLU A 72 -6.25 -4.57 -11.86
CA GLU A 72 -7.58 -4.87 -11.34
C GLU A 72 -7.98 -6.33 -11.62
N VAL A 73 -8.48 -6.99 -10.59
CA VAL A 73 -9.05 -8.33 -10.68
C VAL A 73 -10.39 -8.37 -9.95
N PRO A 74 -11.38 -9.15 -10.41
CA PRO A 74 -12.63 -9.30 -9.68
C PRO A 74 -12.38 -9.81 -8.26
N LEU A 75 -13.01 -9.18 -7.26
CA LEU A 75 -12.84 -9.57 -5.84
C LEU A 75 -13.21 -11.03 -5.58
N THR A 76 -14.11 -11.61 -6.38
CA THR A 76 -14.49 -13.04 -6.32
C THR A 76 -13.35 -13.99 -6.69
N GLN A 77 -12.26 -13.50 -7.27
CA GLN A 77 -11.06 -14.28 -7.60
C GLN A 77 -9.96 -14.18 -6.54
N LEU A 78 -10.16 -13.35 -5.52
CA LEU A 78 -9.23 -13.16 -4.40
C LEU A 78 -9.59 -14.09 -3.23
N ASN A 79 -8.64 -14.33 -2.33
CA ASN A 79 -8.94 -15.09 -1.13
C ASN A 79 -9.79 -14.24 -0.18
N GLN A 80 -10.54 -14.91 0.71
CA GLN A 80 -11.41 -14.22 1.66
C GLN A 80 -10.65 -13.19 2.52
N ILE A 81 -9.40 -13.49 2.89
CA ILE A 81 -8.55 -12.59 3.68
C ILE A 81 -8.19 -11.30 2.94
N ASP A 82 -8.11 -11.35 1.61
CA ASP A 82 -7.76 -10.22 0.75
C ASP A 82 -8.96 -9.29 0.52
N ILE A 83 -10.19 -9.75 0.76
CA ILE A 83 -11.42 -8.98 0.53
C ILE A 83 -12.12 -8.51 1.81
N THR A 84 -11.79 -9.08 2.97
CA THR A 84 -12.54 -8.82 4.21
C THR A 84 -11.90 -7.72 5.04
N GLY A 85 -12.74 -6.92 5.71
CA GLY A 85 -12.31 -6.00 6.77
C GLY A 85 -12.02 -4.58 6.31
N VAL A 86 -12.38 -4.22 5.07
CA VAL A 86 -12.24 -2.87 4.53
C VAL A 86 -13.50 -2.39 3.79
N ASP A 87 -13.64 -1.08 3.60
CA ASP A 87 -14.80 -0.48 2.91
C ASP A 87 -14.58 -0.32 1.40
N HIS A 88 -13.34 -0.12 0.97
CA HIS A 88 -12.98 0.14 -0.43
C HIS A 88 -11.77 -0.69 -0.85
N HIS A 89 -11.78 -1.14 -2.11
CA HIS A 89 -10.67 -1.85 -2.75
C HIS A 89 -10.19 -1.06 -3.94
N LEU A 90 -8.88 -0.84 -4.01
CA LEU A 90 -8.20 -0.17 -5.12
C LEU A 90 -7.06 -1.05 -5.62
N PHE A 91 -6.72 -0.91 -6.90
CA PHE A 91 -5.60 -1.62 -7.53
C PHE A 91 -4.65 -0.60 -8.13
N THR A 92 -3.36 -0.76 -7.86
CA THR A 92 -2.36 0.21 -8.34
C THR A 92 -2.11 0.16 -9.84
N GLY A 93 -2.55 -0.90 -10.53
CA GLY A 93 -2.27 -1.13 -11.94
C GLY A 93 -0.81 -1.52 -12.22
N LYS A 94 0.02 -1.62 -11.19
CA LYS A 94 1.46 -1.88 -11.29
C LYS A 94 1.82 -3.04 -10.37
N GLY A 95 2.56 -4.02 -10.86
CA GLY A 95 2.99 -5.19 -10.06
C GLY A 95 4.14 -4.88 -9.12
N TYR A 96 4.00 -3.88 -8.25
CA TYR A 96 5.02 -3.61 -7.24
C TYR A 96 5.01 -4.72 -6.17
N ILE A 97 6.17 -5.13 -5.67
CA ILE A 97 6.24 -6.19 -4.66
C ILE A 97 6.69 -5.60 -3.32
N TRP A 98 5.99 -5.93 -2.24
CA TRP A 98 6.45 -5.62 -0.89
C TRP A 98 7.74 -6.38 -0.58
N ASN A 99 8.76 -5.66 -0.10
CA ASN A 99 10.07 -6.24 0.09
C ASN A 99 10.13 -7.04 1.39
N ASN A 100 10.25 -8.36 1.30
CA ASN A 100 10.43 -9.20 2.50
C ASN A 100 11.89 -9.30 2.97
N SER A 101 12.86 -8.92 2.14
CA SER A 101 14.30 -9.04 2.46
C SER A 101 14.93 -7.77 3.05
N LYS A 102 14.16 -6.68 3.06
CA LYS A 102 14.52 -5.36 3.57
C LYS A 102 13.33 -4.83 4.37
N SER A 103 13.56 -3.80 5.17
CA SER A 103 12.42 -3.02 5.67
C SER A 103 11.68 -2.41 4.49
N ASP A 104 10.36 -2.36 4.55
CA ASP A 104 9.56 -1.64 3.55
C ASP A 104 8.70 -0.60 4.25
N THR A 105 8.30 0.43 3.51
CA THR A 105 7.50 1.54 4.03
C THR A 105 6.53 2.00 2.97
N ALA A 106 5.27 2.13 3.35
CA ALA A 106 4.29 2.88 2.58
C ALA A 106 3.98 4.21 3.26
N GLY A 107 3.62 5.19 2.44
CA GLY A 107 3.27 6.51 2.90
C GLY A 107 2.24 7.19 2.00
N LEU A 108 1.45 8.06 2.63
CA LEU A 108 0.55 8.98 1.95
C LEU A 108 1.17 10.37 1.94
N TRP A 109 1.30 10.94 0.76
CA TRP A 109 1.84 12.28 0.55
C TRP A 109 0.74 13.20 0.01
N ASP A 110 0.60 14.38 0.61
CA ASP A 110 -0.24 15.46 0.10
C ASP A 110 0.61 16.30 -0.87
N ARG A 111 0.32 16.25 -2.17
CA ARG A 111 1.06 16.98 -3.21
C ARG A 111 0.92 18.49 -3.08
N ASN A 112 -0.27 18.96 -2.69
CA ASN A 112 -0.60 20.37 -2.61
C ASN A 112 0.13 21.02 -1.43
N ARG A 113 0.02 20.39 -0.25
CA ARG A 113 0.69 20.85 0.99
C ARG A 113 2.16 20.49 1.04
N LYS A 114 2.60 19.53 0.23
CA LYS A 114 3.97 18.98 0.20
C LYS A 114 4.40 18.45 1.58
N ILE A 115 3.53 17.62 2.18
CA ILE A 115 3.79 16.98 3.47
C ILE A 115 3.40 15.50 3.43
N TRP A 116 4.08 14.71 4.26
CA TRP A 116 3.62 13.36 4.58
C TRP A 116 2.38 13.48 5.46
N ILE A 117 1.29 12.88 5.03
CA ILE A 117 0.09 12.71 5.85
C ILE A 117 0.37 11.61 6.87
N ASP A 118 0.92 10.49 6.39
CA ASP A 118 1.16 9.31 7.20
C ASP A 118 2.19 8.38 6.55
N LYS A 119 2.87 7.59 7.38
CA LYS A 119 3.81 6.54 6.98
C LYS A 119 3.84 5.42 8.01
N ALA A 120 4.04 4.19 7.54
CA ALA A 120 4.33 3.06 8.42
C ALA A 120 5.27 2.07 7.75
N SER A 121 6.16 1.46 8.54
CA SER A 121 7.20 0.54 8.06
C SER A 121 7.12 -0.81 8.74
N TYR A 122 7.47 -1.90 8.05
CA TYR A 122 7.85 -3.15 8.70
C TYR A 122 9.34 -3.41 8.52
N ASP A 123 9.93 -4.22 9.40
CA ASP A 123 11.34 -4.60 9.34
C ASP A 123 11.58 -5.78 8.40
N ALA A 124 12.82 -5.96 7.95
CA ALA A 124 13.16 -7.09 7.09
C ALA A 124 12.72 -8.43 7.70
N TYR A 125 12.30 -9.34 6.82
CA TYR A 125 11.80 -10.67 7.15
C TYR A 125 10.51 -10.63 8.00
N PRO A 126 9.45 -9.95 7.51
CA PRO A 126 8.16 -9.99 8.18
C PRO A 126 7.62 -11.43 8.21
N PRO A 127 6.77 -11.78 9.19
CA PRO A 127 6.13 -13.10 9.23
C PRO A 127 5.29 -13.35 7.97
N GLU A 128 5.57 -14.44 7.26
CA GLU A 128 4.86 -14.79 6.03
C GLU A 128 3.40 -15.14 6.29
N GLY A 129 2.51 -14.66 5.41
CA GLY A 129 1.07 -14.96 5.46
C GLY A 129 0.33 -14.35 6.66
N LYS A 130 0.89 -13.31 7.29
CA LYS A 130 0.26 -12.58 8.39
C LYS A 130 -0.09 -11.16 7.99
N ILE A 131 -1.20 -10.66 8.52
CA ILE A 131 -1.56 -9.25 8.46
C ILE A 131 -0.81 -8.55 9.59
N LEU A 132 0.12 -7.67 9.22
CA LEU A 132 0.83 -6.83 10.16
C LEU A 132 -0.09 -5.70 10.64
N LYS A 133 -0.01 -5.36 11.93
CA LYS A 133 -0.81 -4.29 12.53
C LYS A 133 0.07 -3.13 12.93
N ARG A 134 -0.50 -1.93 12.88
CA ARG A 134 0.24 -0.72 13.23
C ARG A 134 0.43 -0.58 14.74
N TYR A 135 1.66 -0.29 15.14
CA TYR A 135 2.06 0.14 16.47
C TYR A 135 3.05 1.31 16.35
N GLY A 136 2.60 2.54 16.62
CA GLY A 136 3.36 3.74 16.31
C GLY A 136 3.62 3.84 14.80
N ASP A 137 4.88 4.02 14.39
CA ASP A 137 5.25 4.08 12.97
C ASP A 137 5.65 2.71 12.37
N LYS A 138 5.39 1.62 13.12
CA LYS A 138 5.74 0.25 12.72
C LYS A 138 4.52 -0.60 12.40
N LEU A 139 4.70 -1.53 11.47
CA LEU A 139 3.81 -2.63 11.15
C LEU A 139 4.48 -3.91 11.68
N ILE A 140 3.82 -4.58 12.63
CA ILE A 140 4.33 -5.80 13.31
C ILE A 140 3.29 -6.92 13.36
#